data_AF-A0A7W3TG05-F1
#
_entry.id   AF-A0A7W3TG05-F1
#
_cell.length_a   1.000
_cell.length_b   1.000
_cell.length_c   1.000
_cell.angle_alpha   90.00
_cell.angle_beta   90.00
_cell.angle_gamma   90.00
#
_symmetry.space_group_name_H-M   'P 1'
#
loop_
_entity.id
_entity.type
_entity.pdbx_description
1 polymer ?
#
loop_
_entity_poly.entity_id
_entity_poly.type
_entity_poly.pdbx_seq_one_letter_code
_entity_poly.pdbx_strand_id
1 'polypeptide(L)'
;MRGESTGTDRETSRPAPVDSPPEGSTEPPPAPDAAEPAARLLWLLRRRGETVAAAESLTGGLVAAALTDAPGSSAAFLGSVTAYATDVKERVLGVDGALLAERGAVDPEVARRMATGVRDLMGADWGVATTGVAGPDPQDGHPPGT
;
A
#
# COMPACT_ATOMS: atom_id res chain seq x y z
N MET A 1 -5.02 40.20 -24.37
CA MET A 1 -6.17 39.57 -23.69
C MET A 1 -5.78 38.16 -23.32
N ARG A 2 -5.68 37.90 -22.00
CA ARG A 2 -5.84 36.67 -21.19
C ARG A 2 -5.63 35.29 -21.88
N GLY A 3 -4.98 34.31 -21.26
CA GLY A 3 -4.83 34.12 -19.81
C GLY A 3 -3.76 33.09 -19.45
N GLU A 4 -3.17 33.35 -18.29
CA GLU A 4 -2.28 32.46 -17.56
C GLU A 4 -3.10 31.27 -17.02
N SER A 5 -2.62 30.05 -17.26
CA SER A 5 -3.16 28.84 -16.64
C SER A 5 -2.41 28.64 -15.32
N THR A 6 -3.06 29.02 -14.23
CA THR A 6 -2.62 28.73 -12.86
C THR A 6 -2.66 27.23 -12.63
N GLY A 7 -1.50 26.63 -12.36
CA GLY A 7 -1.41 25.27 -11.84
C GLY A 7 -2.11 25.20 -10.50
N THR A 8 -3.15 24.39 -10.40
CA THR A 8 -3.80 24.09 -9.13
C THR A 8 -2.89 23.12 -8.39
N ASP A 9 -2.18 23.61 -7.38
CA ASP A 9 -1.56 22.76 -6.37
C ASP A 9 -2.64 21.84 -5.80
N ARG A 10 -2.55 20.54 -6.08
CA ARG A 10 -3.36 19.54 -5.41
C ARG A 10 -2.78 19.37 -4.01
N GLU A 11 -3.17 20.26 -3.11
CA GLU A 11 -3.03 20.05 -1.69
C GLU A 11 -3.82 18.78 -1.35
N THR A 12 -3.12 17.65 -1.26
CA THR A 12 -3.70 16.37 -0.88
C THR A 12 -4.14 16.51 0.58
N SER A 13 -5.35 16.98 0.79
CA SER A 13 -5.99 17.02 2.10
C SER A 13 -5.94 15.61 2.67
N ARG A 14 -5.17 15.43 3.75
CA ARG A 14 -5.13 14.16 4.50
C ARG A 14 -6.58 13.75 4.78
N PRO A 15 -6.96 12.47 4.57
CA PRO A 15 -8.25 12.00 5.03
C PRO A 15 -8.37 12.32 6.51
N ALA A 16 -9.51 12.89 6.92
CA ALA A 16 -9.75 13.23 8.31
C ALA A 16 -9.55 11.97 9.17
N PRO A 17 -8.91 12.09 10.35
CA PRO A 17 -8.75 10.95 11.24
C PRO A 17 -10.13 10.35 11.52
N VAL A 18 -10.27 9.05 11.21
CA VAL A 18 -11.50 8.30 11.41
C VAL A 18 -11.72 8.18 12.92
N ASP A 19 -12.85 8.73 13.38
CA ASP A 19 -13.42 8.74 14.74
C ASP A 19 -12.44 8.48 15.90
N SER A 20 -12.19 9.53 16.68
CA SER A 20 -11.50 9.39 17.97
C SER A 20 -12.25 8.38 18.86
N PRO A 21 -11.54 7.43 19.51
CA PRO A 21 -12.21 6.47 20.38
C PRO A 21 -12.94 7.21 21.54
N PRO A 22 -14.08 6.68 22.02
CA PRO A 22 -14.79 7.27 23.15
C PRO A 22 -13.88 7.31 24.37
N GLU A 23 -13.85 8.47 25.06
CA GLU A 23 -13.06 8.67 26.26
C GLU A 23 -13.51 7.71 27.37
N GLY A 24 -12.70 6.69 27.65
CA GLY A 24 -13.08 5.66 28.62
C GLY A 24 -12.13 4.47 28.73
N SER A 25 -10.82 4.67 28.58
CA SER A 25 -9.72 3.83 29.09
C SER A 25 -8.41 4.41 28.52
N THR A 26 -7.53 4.92 29.39
CA THR A 26 -6.27 5.59 28.96
C THR A 26 -5.21 4.62 28.47
N GLU A 27 -5.44 3.32 28.62
CA GLU A 27 -4.49 2.30 28.20
C GLU A 27 -4.99 1.65 26.90
N PRO A 28 -4.22 1.75 25.80
CA PRO A 28 -4.58 1.06 24.57
C PRO A 28 -4.65 -0.46 24.86
N PRO A 29 -5.53 -1.20 24.15
CA PRO A 29 -5.62 -2.64 24.34
C PRO A 29 -4.24 -3.29 24.20
N PRO A 30 -3.99 -4.40 24.93
CA PRO A 30 -2.71 -5.09 24.88
C PRO A 30 -2.36 -5.45 23.43
N ALA A 31 -1.06 -5.54 23.15
CA ALA A 31 -0.60 -5.89 21.82
C ALA A 31 -1.22 -7.23 21.38
N PRO A 32 -1.71 -7.34 20.14
CA PRO A 32 -2.17 -8.61 19.59
C PRO A 32 -1.01 -9.60 19.49
N ASP A 33 -1.36 -10.88 19.33
CA ASP A 33 -0.39 -11.97 19.21
C ASP A 33 0.60 -11.69 18.06
N ALA A 34 1.87 -12.04 18.26
CA ALA A 34 2.86 -11.99 17.20
C ALA A 34 2.54 -12.94 16.04
N ALA A 35 1.72 -13.97 16.28
CA ALA A 35 1.17 -14.86 15.26
C ALA A 35 0.10 -14.21 14.36
N GLU A 36 -0.32 -12.97 14.65
CA GLU A 36 -1.25 -12.18 13.84
C GLU A 36 -0.54 -10.93 13.26
N PRO A 37 0.27 -11.07 12.19
CA PRO A 37 1.10 -9.97 11.68
C PRO A 37 0.32 -8.71 11.31
N ALA A 38 -0.85 -8.86 10.69
CA ALA A 38 -1.69 -7.75 10.27
C ALA A 38 -2.23 -6.95 11.46
N ALA A 39 -2.79 -7.63 12.46
CA ALA A 39 -3.27 -6.99 13.68
C ALA A 39 -2.13 -6.27 14.41
N ARG A 40 -0.96 -6.92 14.51
CA ARG A 40 0.22 -6.34 15.16
C ARG A 40 0.76 -5.11 14.44
N LEU A 41 0.82 -5.13 13.11
CA LEU A 41 1.19 -3.97 12.30
C LEU A 41 0.26 -2.79 12.57
N LEU A 42 -1.06 -3.01 12.48
CA LEU A 42 -2.05 -1.96 12.66
C LEU A 42 -2.03 -1.39 14.07
N TRP A 43 -1.85 -2.23 15.09
CA TRP A 43 -1.69 -1.77 16.47
C TRP A 43 -0.47 -0.85 16.63
N LEU A 44 0.68 -1.19 16.04
CA LEU A 44 1.88 -0.36 16.10
C LEU A 44 1.69 0.99 15.41
N LEU A 45 1.07 0.99 14.22
CA LEU A 45 0.81 2.21 13.44
C LEU A 45 -0.17 3.14 14.16
N ARG A 46 -1.28 2.61 14.70
CA ARG A 46 -2.25 3.39 15.49
C ARG A 46 -1.59 4.07 16.68
N ARG A 47 -0.70 3.37 17.40
CA ARG A 47 0.04 3.96 18.54
C ARG A 47 0.98 5.09 18.14
N ARG A 48 1.40 5.15 16.88
CA ARG A 48 2.24 6.22 16.32
C ARG A 48 1.45 7.30 15.60
N GLY A 49 0.14 7.13 15.43
CA GLY A 49 -0.67 8.00 14.57
C GLY A 49 -0.26 7.92 13.09
N GLU A 50 0.31 6.78 12.67
CA GLU A 50 0.78 6.53 11.31
C GLU A 50 -0.23 5.64 10.55
N THR A 51 -0.16 5.70 9.23
CA THR A 51 -1.05 5.02 8.29
C THR A 51 -0.28 4.19 7.25
N VAL A 52 -0.93 3.19 6.66
CA VAL A 52 -0.35 2.31 5.64
C VAL A 52 -1.32 2.08 4.47
N ALA A 53 -0.75 1.97 3.27
CA ALA A 53 -1.44 1.52 2.06
C ALA A 53 -0.66 0.39 1.37
N ALA A 54 -1.35 -0.44 0.58
CA ALA A 54 -0.76 -1.64 -0.04
C ALA A 54 -0.91 -1.68 -1.57
N ALA A 55 0.16 -2.03 -2.29
CA ALA A 55 0.13 -2.34 -3.71
C ALA A 55 0.33 -3.84 -3.92
N GLU A 56 -0.61 -4.51 -4.56
CA GLU A 56 -0.60 -5.96 -4.69
C GLU A 56 -0.53 -6.39 -6.15
N SER A 57 0.43 -7.24 -6.49
CA SER A 57 0.44 -7.98 -7.77
C SER A 57 -0.03 -9.41 -7.51
N LEU A 58 0.88 -10.35 -7.30
CA LEU A 58 0.56 -11.78 -7.21
C LEU A 58 -0.41 -12.17 -6.07
N THR A 59 -0.50 -11.36 -5.01
CA THR A 59 -1.39 -11.61 -3.87
C THR A 59 -2.84 -11.23 -4.14
N GLY A 60 -3.12 -10.46 -5.21
CA GLY A 60 -4.48 -10.23 -5.70
C GLY A 60 -5.46 -9.57 -4.73
N GLY A 61 -5.01 -8.93 -3.65
CA GLY A 61 -5.87 -8.34 -2.62
C GLY A 61 -5.81 -9.06 -1.26
N LEU A 62 -5.07 -10.16 -1.15
CA LEU A 62 -4.98 -10.94 0.09
C LEU A 62 -4.27 -10.18 1.24
N VAL A 63 -3.34 -9.27 0.93
CA VAL A 63 -2.72 -8.42 1.96
C VAL A 63 -3.75 -7.44 2.50
N ALA A 64 -4.50 -6.78 1.62
CA ALA A 64 -5.59 -5.89 2.02
C ALA A 64 -6.64 -6.65 2.83
N ALA A 65 -7.04 -7.85 2.40
CA ALA A 65 -7.99 -8.69 3.12
C ALA A 65 -7.51 -8.96 4.55
N ALA A 66 -6.26 -9.42 4.72
CA ALA A 66 -5.68 -9.69 6.03
C ALA A 66 -5.61 -8.44 6.93
N LEU A 67 -5.29 -7.26 6.37
CA LEU A 67 -5.31 -6.00 7.12
C LEU A 67 -6.72 -5.60 7.52
N THR A 68 -7.71 -5.76 6.63
CA THR A 68 -9.09 -5.37 6.91
C THR A 68 -9.80 -6.29 7.90
N ASP A 69 -9.40 -7.57 7.97
CA ASP A 69 -9.95 -8.56 8.90
C ASP A 69 -9.59 -8.24 10.36
N ALA A 70 -8.49 -7.52 10.60
CA ALA A 70 -8.11 -7.07 11.93
C ALA A 70 -9.04 -5.95 12.45
N PRO A 71 -9.62 -6.09 13.67
CA PRO A 71 -10.51 -5.07 14.23
C PRO A 71 -9.90 -3.65 14.29
N GLY A 72 -10.70 -2.66 13.88
CA GLY A 72 -10.33 -1.25 13.85
C GLY A 72 -9.37 -0.86 12.71
N SER A 73 -9.21 -1.72 11.69
CA SER A 73 -8.27 -1.54 10.57
C SER A 73 -8.36 -0.16 9.92
N SER A 74 -9.55 0.41 9.82
CA SER A 74 -9.81 1.76 9.28
C SER A 74 -8.99 2.88 9.93
N ALA A 75 -8.56 2.73 11.20
CA ALA A 75 -7.77 3.75 11.88
C ALA A 75 -6.32 3.88 11.37
N ALA A 76 -5.82 2.89 10.60
CA ALA A 76 -4.45 2.91 10.10
C ALA A 76 -4.29 2.39 8.66
N PHE A 77 -5.24 1.65 8.10
CA PHE A 77 -5.16 1.18 6.72
C PHE A 77 -6.01 2.06 5.81
N LEU A 78 -5.37 2.75 4.85
CA LEU A 78 -6.05 3.68 3.94
C LEU A 78 -6.65 2.99 2.71
N GLY A 79 -6.10 1.84 2.33
CA GLY A 79 -6.58 1.07 1.19
C GLY A 79 -5.47 0.40 0.40
N SER A 80 -5.84 -0.18 -0.73
CA SER A 80 -4.91 -0.88 -1.61
C SER A 80 -5.18 -0.66 -3.09
N VAL A 81 -4.17 -0.97 -3.91
CA VAL A 81 -4.26 -1.08 -5.36
C VAL A 81 -3.82 -2.48 -5.76
N THR A 82 -4.71 -3.23 -6.42
CA THR A 82 -4.33 -4.49 -7.07
C THR A 82 -3.79 -4.21 -8.46
N ALA A 83 -2.47 -4.08 -8.59
CA ALA A 83 -1.73 -3.85 -9.83
C ALA A 83 -1.21 -5.15 -10.44
N TYR A 84 -2.13 -6.06 -10.77
CA TYR A 84 -1.78 -7.39 -11.30
C TYR A 84 -1.08 -7.29 -12.67
N ALA A 85 -1.68 -6.58 -13.61
CA ALA A 85 -1.10 -6.34 -14.92
C ALA A 85 0.01 -5.26 -14.87
N THR A 86 1.04 -5.42 -15.69
CA THR A 86 2.21 -4.52 -15.74
C THR A 86 1.82 -3.08 -16.05
N ASP A 87 0.85 -2.86 -16.92
CA ASP A 87 0.36 -1.53 -17.29
C ASP A 87 -0.36 -0.82 -16.12
N VAL A 88 -0.93 -1.56 -15.17
CA VAL A 88 -1.53 -0.98 -13.96
C VAL A 88 -0.44 -0.47 -13.01
N LYS A 89 0.72 -1.15 -12.94
CA LYS A 89 1.88 -0.68 -12.16
C LYS A 89 2.35 0.69 -12.65
N GLU A 90 2.39 0.88 -13.97
CA GLU A 90 2.76 2.16 -14.57
C GLU A 90 1.66 3.22 -14.37
N ARG A 91 0.43 2.94 -14.83
CA ARG A 91 -0.64 3.96 -14.90
C ARG A 91 -1.18 4.40 -13.55
N VAL A 92 -1.24 3.49 -12.56
CA VAL A 92 -1.85 3.75 -11.26
C VAL A 92 -0.81 4.01 -10.19
N LEU A 93 0.30 3.27 -10.20
CA LEU A 93 1.35 3.38 -9.18
C LEU A 93 2.56 4.21 -9.64
N GLY A 94 2.58 4.71 -10.87
CA GLY A 94 3.64 5.57 -11.37
C GLY A 94 5.01 4.88 -11.48
N VAL A 95 5.02 3.55 -11.61
CA VAL A 95 6.26 2.82 -11.90
C VAL A 95 6.73 3.16 -13.31
N ASP A 96 8.01 3.50 -13.47
CA ASP A 96 8.58 3.86 -14.77
C ASP A 96 8.42 2.71 -15.79
N GLY A 97 7.78 2.99 -16.93
CA GLY A 97 7.60 2.03 -18.02
C GLY A 97 8.93 1.55 -18.61
N ALA A 98 9.98 2.39 -18.63
CA ALA A 98 11.30 1.99 -19.08
C ALA A 98 11.95 0.99 -18.11
N LEU A 99 11.77 1.18 -16.81
CA LEU A 99 12.22 0.22 -15.78
C LEU A 99 11.49 -1.11 -15.93
N LEU A 100 10.17 -1.09 -16.12
CA LEU A 100 9.37 -2.30 -16.33
C LEU A 100 9.78 -3.06 -17.58
N ALA A 101 10.09 -2.35 -18.68
CA ALA A 101 10.56 -2.96 -19.92
C ALA A 101 11.98 -3.56 -19.78
N GLU A 102 12.87 -2.92 -19.03
CA GLU A 102 14.26 -3.37 -18.83
C GLU A 102 14.36 -4.52 -17.82
N ARG A 103 13.64 -4.42 -16.70
CA ARG A 103 13.80 -5.29 -15.53
C ARG A 103 12.68 -6.30 -15.33
N GLY A 104 11.56 -6.12 -16.02
CA GLY A 104 10.36 -6.93 -15.81
C GLY A 104 9.58 -6.53 -14.56
N ALA A 105 8.44 -7.17 -14.32
CA ALA A 105 7.56 -6.82 -13.20
C ALA A 105 8.04 -7.39 -11.85
N VAL A 106 8.89 -8.43 -11.88
CA VAL A 106 9.40 -9.12 -10.69
C VAL A 106 10.83 -8.65 -10.43
N ASP A 107 10.94 -7.44 -9.88
CA ASP A 107 12.22 -6.82 -9.57
C ASP A 107 12.12 -6.03 -8.24
N PRO A 108 13.17 -6.03 -7.38
CA PRO A 108 13.16 -5.30 -6.13
C PRO A 108 12.93 -3.79 -6.27
N GLU A 109 13.45 -3.16 -7.34
CA GLU A 109 13.22 -1.74 -7.59
C GLU A 109 11.78 -1.48 -8.03
N VAL A 110 11.20 -2.35 -8.86
CA VAL A 110 9.77 -2.27 -9.20
C VAL A 110 8.91 -2.38 -7.94
N ALA A 111 9.22 -3.30 -7.03
CA ALA A 111 8.53 -3.42 -5.75
C ALA A 111 8.62 -2.12 -4.92
N ARG A 112 9.80 -1.50 -4.82
CA ARG A 112 9.99 -0.21 -4.12
C ARG A 112 9.19 0.91 -4.76
N ARG A 113 9.14 0.97 -6.09
CA ARG A 113 8.35 1.97 -6.83
C ARG A 113 6.86 1.77 -6.63
N MET A 114 6.38 0.53 -6.65
CA MET A 114 4.98 0.21 -6.31
C MET A 114 4.62 0.67 -4.89
N ALA A 115 5.50 0.39 -3.91
CA ALA A 115 5.29 0.79 -2.51
C ALA A 115 5.27 2.31 -2.35
N THR A 116 6.20 3.02 -3.01
CA THR A 116 6.24 4.48 -3.03
C THR A 116 4.99 5.06 -3.70
N GLY A 117 4.62 4.52 -4.86
CA GLY A 117 3.46 4.96 -5.63
C GLY A 117 2.15 4.84 -4.86
N VAL A 118 1.92 3.72 -4.18
CA VAL A 118 0.67 3.56 -3.39
C VAL A 118 0.65 4.43 -2.15
N ARG A 119 1.81 4.63 -1.50
CA ARG A 119 1.94 5.56 -0.39
C ARG A 119 1.53 6.97 -0.81
N ASP A 120 2.11 7.45 -1.90
CA ASP A 120 1.90 8.80 -2.40
C ASP A 120 0.47 8.97 -2.96
N LEU A 121 -0.07 7.96 -3.65
CA LEU A 121 -1.45 7.95 -4.17
C LEU A 121 -2.49 8.08 -3.06
N MET A 122 -2.29 7.39 -1.93
CA MET A 122 -3.24 7.34 -0.82
C MET A 122 -2.96 8.39 0.26
N GLY A 123 -1.81 9.08 0.20
CA GLY A 123 -1.35 9.97 1.26
C GLY A 123 -1.06 9.22 2.57
N ALA A 124 -0.59 7.98 2.48
CA ALA A 124 -0.21 7.17 3.64
C ALA A 124 1.19 7.54 4.15
N ASP A 125 1.49 7.24 5.42
CA ASP A 125 2.86 7.35 5.94
C ASP A 125 3.76 6.20 5.41
N TRP A 126 3.16 5.02 5.25
CA TRP A 126 3.83 3.81 4.78
C TRP A 126 3.16 3.22 3.54
N GLY A 127 3.99 2.73 2.61
CA GLY A 127 3.55 1.91 1.49
C GLY A 127 4.21 0.53 1.56
N VAL A 128 3.42 -0.51 1.35
CA VAL A 128 3.92 -1.88 1.18
C VAL A 128 3.54 -2.39 -0.21
N ALA A 129 4.39 -3.21 -0.82
CA ALA A 129 4.09 -3.79 -2.12
C ALA A 129 4.50 -5.25 -2.24
N THR A 130 3.75 -6.00 -3.05
CA THR A 130 4.08 -7.37 -3.44
C THR A 130 4.14 -7.49 -4.96
N THR A 131 5.24 -8.04 -5.45
CA THR A 131 5.39 -8.51 -6.83
C THR A 131 6.29 -9.75 -6.82
N GLY A 132 6.06 -10.68 -7.73
CA GLY A 132 6.60 -12.03 -7.64
C GLY A 132 5.91 -12.99 -8.60
N VAL A 133 6.42 -14.21 -8.67
CA VAL A 133 5.89 -15.26 -9.54
C VAL A 133 5.07 -16.25 -8.71
N ALA A 134 3.74 -16.22 -8.85
CA ALA A 134 2.88 -17.19 -8.16
C ALA A 134 3.04 -18.64 -8.69
N GLY A 135 3.44 -18.79 -9.95
CA GLY A 135 3.48 -20.07 -10.66
C GLY A 135 2.16 -20.44 -11.34
N PRO A 136 2.07 -21.65 -11.93
CA PRO A 136 3.05 -22.74 -11.84
C PRO A 136 4.28 -22.57 -12.74
N ASP A 137 4.21 -21.72 -13.77
CA ASP A 137 5.29 -21.53 -14.73
C ASP A 137 6.23 -20.35 -14.33
N PRO A 138 7.50 -20.35 -14.78
CA PRO A 138 8.39 -19.20 -14.64
C PRO A 138 7.90 -17.96 -15.39
N GLN A 139 8.26 -16.78 -14.90
CA GLN A 139 8.00 -15.50 -15.57
C GLN A 139 9.27 -14.65 -15.60
N ASP A 140 9.61 -14.08 -16.76
CA ASP A 140 10.78 -13.20 -16.95
C ASP A 140 12.11 -13.81 -16.44
N GLY A 141 12.24 -15.14 -16.50
CA GLY A 141 13.42 -15.87 -16.00
C GLY A 141 13.40 -16.16 -14.50
N HIS A 142 12.36 -15.75 -13.77
CA HIS A 142 12.19 -16.02 -12.35
C HIS A 142 11.33 -17.28 -12.13
N PRO A 143 11.77 -18.22 -11.26
CA PRO A 143 10.97 -19.39 -10.91
C PRO A 143 9.79 -19.00 -10.00
N PRO A 144 8.74 -19.83 -9.96
CA PRO A 144 7.67 -19.70 -8.97
C PRO A 144 8.20 -19.58 -7.54
N GLY A 145 7.60 -18.69 -6.75
CA GLY A 145 7.99 -18.41 -5.37
C GLY A 145 9.09 -17.37 -5.19
N THR A 146 9.55 -16.73 -6.27
CA THR A 146 10.38 -15.50 -6.22
C THR A 146 9.51 -14.31 -5.84
#